data_AF-A0A3M2DCV4-F1
#
_entry.id   AF-A0A3M2DCV4-F1
#
_cell.length_a   1.000
_cell.length_b   1.000
_cell.length_c   1.000
_cell.angle_alpha   90.00
_cell.angle_beta   90.00
_cell.angle_gamma   90.00
#
_symmetry.space_group_name_H-M   'P 1'
#
loop_
_entity.id
_entity.type
_entity.pdbx_description
1 polymer ?
#
loop_
_entity_poly.entity_id
_entity_poly.type
_entity_poly.pdbx_seq_one_letter_code
_entity_poly.pdbx_strand_id
1 'polypeptide(L)'
;MDLRGVLYALAAFAIFATHDAIIKTLGQGYSPIQLIFFSTLFGFPLVTLMLMHDPTRGNLRPVHPVWVGIRTAATVGASLCVFYAFSVLPLAQTYAILFTMPLIITVLAVPMLGERIG
;
A
#
# COMPACT_ATOMS: atom_id res chain seq x y z
N MET A 1 -11.84 23.64 0.81
CA MET A 1 -11.24 22.49 1.52
C MET A 1 -11.87 22.45 2.90
N ASP A 2 -12.75 21.49 3.16
CA ASP A 2 -13.50 21.42 4.41
C ASP A 2 -12.62 20.97 5.57
N LEU A 3 -12.71 21.64 6.73
CA LEU A 3 -11.92 21.36 7.94
C LEU A 3 -12.02 19.89 8.40
N ARG A 4 -13.17 19.24 8.15
CA ARG A 4 -13.38 17.81 8.41
C ARG A 4 -12.43 16.94 7.59
N GLY A 5 -12.23 17.26 6.31
CA GLY A 5 -11.29 16.54 5.44
C GLY A 5 -9.84 16.66 5.92
N VAL A 6 -9.45 17.85 6.40
CA VAL A 6 -8.11 18.08 6.98
C VAL A 6 -7.91 17.24 8.25
N LEU A 7 -8.91 17.17 9.13
CA LEU A 7 -8.84 16.36 10.34
C LEU A 7 -8.73 14.86 10.04
N TYR A 8 -9.49 14.36 9.05
CA TYR A 8 -9.38 12.96 8.63
C TYR A 8 -8.01 12.65 8.03
N ALA A 9 -7.46 13.55 7.20
CA ALA A 9 -6.12 13.39 6.66
C ALA A 9 -5.06 13.37 7.76
N LEU A 10 -5.14 14.29 8.73
CA LEU A 10 -4.21 14.36 9.85
C LEU A 10 -4.24 13.08 10.70
N ALA A 11 -5.44 12.59 11.01
CA ALA A 11 -5.61 11.35 11.75
C ALA A 11 -5.05 10.15 10.99
N ALA A 12 -5.30 10.06 9.68
CA ALA A 12 -4.73 9.01 8.84
C ALA A 12 -3.19 9.07 8.85
N PHE A 13 -2.59 10.25 8.67
CA PHE A 13 -1.13 10.41 8.72
C PHE A 13 -0.55 10.01 10.08
N ALA A 14 -1.19 10.36 11.19
CA ALA A 14 -0.74 9.98 12.52
C ALA A 14 -0.75 8.45 12.73
N ILE A 15 -1.80 7.78 12.25
CA ILE A 15 -1.92 6.31 12.30
C ILE A 15 -0.83 5.66 11.45
N PHE A 16 -0.64 6.12 10.21
CA PHE A 16 0.40 5.60 9.31
C PHE A 16 1.81 5.79 9.87
N ALA A 17 2.12 6.97 10.41
CA ALA A 17 3.42 7.23 11.02
C ALA A 17 3.70 6.33 12.23
N THR A 18 2.67 6.10 13.07
CA THR A 18 2.79 5.19 14.23
C THR A 18 3.02 3.75 13.77
N HIS A 19 2.30 3.31 12.73
CA HIS A 19 2.46 1.99 12.13
C HIS A 19 3.89 1.78 11.59
N ASP A 20 4.44 2.75 10.84
CA ASP A 20 5.81 2.65 10.29
C ASP A 20 6.88 2.58 11.40
N ALA A 21 6.68 3.32 12.50
CA ALA A 21 7.56 3.25 13.67
C ALA A 21 7.50 1.88 14.38
N ILE A 22 6.31 1.30 14.51
CA ILE A 22 6.12 -0.04 15.07
C ILE A 22 6.81 -1.09 14.19
N ILE A 23 6.62 -1.03 12.86
CA ILE A 23 7.29 -1.96 11.94
C ILE A 23 8.81 -1.88 12.07
N LYS A 24 9.37 -0.68 12.14
CA LYS A 24 10.82 -0.52 12.28
C LYS A 24 11.34 -1.09 13.60
N THR A 25 10.65 -0.81 14.70
CA THR A 25 11.08 -1.28 16.03
C THR A 25 10.97 -2.79 16.14
N LEU A 26 9.88 -3.40 15.66
CA LEU A 26 9.72 -4.85 15.64
C LEU A 26 10.61 -5.53 14.59
N GLY A 27 10.90 -4.85 13.47
CA GLY A 27 11.75 -5.36 12.39
C GLY A 27 13.23 -5.54 12.79
N GLN A 28 13.65 -5.04 13.95
CA GLN A 28 14.98 -5.30 14.53
C GLN A 28 15.08 -6.71 15.13
N GLY A 29 13.95 -7.31 15.55
CA GLY A 29 13.92 -8.61 16.25
C GLY A 29 13.08 -9.69 15.56
N TYR A 30 12.16 -9.31 14.68
CA TYR A 30 11.24 -10.22 13.98
C TYR A 30 11.43 -10.16 12.47
N SER A 31 11.25 -11.29 11.80
CA SER A 31 11.35 -11.38 10.34
C SER A 31 10.25 -10.55 9.67
N PRO A 32 10.53 -9.80 8.58
CA PRO A 32 9.54 -8.99 7.87
C PRO A 32 8.34 -9.81 7.39
N ILE A 33 8.54 -11.08 7.02
CA ILE A 33 7.46 -11.98 6.61
C ILE A 33 6.45 -12.18 7.74
N GLN A 34 6.93 -12.28 8.99
CA GLN A 34 6.09 -12.47 10.16
C GLN A 34 5.30 -11.19 10.49
N LEU A 35 5.93 -10.01 10.36
CA LEU A 35 5.23 -8.74 10.52
C LEU A 35 4.10 -8.57 9.49
N ILE A 36 4.37 -8.86 8.22
CA ILE A 36 3.35 -8.80 7.15
C ILE A 36 2.21 -9.78 7.43
N PHE A 37 2.55 -11.00 7.87
CA PHE A 37 1.55 -12.02 8.18
C PHE A 37 0.60 -11.53 9.27
N PHE A 38 1.11 -11.05 10.40
CA PHE A 38 0.27 -10.53 11.48
C PHE A 38 -0.48 -9.26 11.07
N SER A 39 0.17 -8.32 10.39
CA SER A 39 -0.47 -7.07 9.93
C SER A 39 -1.64 -7.37 8.99
N THR A 40 -1.46 -8.31 8.05
CA THR A 40 -2.51 -8.74 7.13
C THR A 40 -3.58 -9.54 7.85
N LEU A 41 -3.22 -10.41 8.81
CA LEU A 41 -4.15 -11.20 9.59
C LEU A 41 -5.08 -10.34 10.46
N PHE A 42 -4.57 -9.27 11.06
CA PHE A 42 -5.38 -8.34 11.85
C PHE A 42 -6.15 -7.33 10.98
N GLY A 43 -5.61 -6.97 9.81
CA GLY A 43 -6.31 -6.11 8.84
C GLY A 43 -7.44 -6.83 8.10
N PHE A 44 -7.30 -8.14 7.85
CA PHE A 44 -8.24 -8.92 7.05
C PHE A 44 -9.67 -8.93 7.61
N PRO A 45 -9.93 -9.19 8.90
CA PRO A 45 -11.27 -9.12 9.48
C PRO A 45 -11.88 -7.72 9.37
N LEU A 46 -11.07 -6.68 9.58
CA LEU A 46 -11.53 -5.29 9.53
C LEU A 46 -11.96 -4.91 8.10
N VAL A 47 -11.13 -5.25 7.11
CA VAL A 47 -11.42 -5.04 5.69
C VAL A 47 -12.63 -5.86 5.26
N THR A 48 -12.75 -7.10 5.72
CA THR A 48 -13.90 -7.98 5.42
C THR A 48 -15.19 -7.40 6.00
N LEU A 49 -15.17 -6.92 7.24
CA LEU A 49 -16.33 -6.27 7.88
C LEU A 49 -16.71 -4.97 7.17
N MET A 50 -15.74 -4.16 6.75
CA MET A 50 -16.01 -2.96 5.94
C MET A 50 -16.63 -3.32 4.59
N LEU A 51 -16.10 -4.32 3.88
CA LEU A 51 -16.68 -4.80 2.61
C LEU A 51 -18.11 -5.34 2.78
N MET A 52 -18.39 -6.03 3.89
CA MET A 52 -19.72 -6.54 4.20
C MET A 52 -20.73 -5.43 4.51
N HIS A 53 -20.26 -4.28 5.02
CA HIS A 53 -21.08 -3.12 5.32
C HIS A 53 -21.20 -2.15 4.14
N ASP A 54 -20.47 -2.38 3.05
CA ASP A 54 -20.48 -1.52 1.88
C ASP A 54 -21.81 -1.70 1.11
N PRO A 55 -22.69 -0.68 1.05
CA PRO A 55 -24.01 -0.78 0.43
C PRO A 55 -23.95 -0.82 -1.10
N THR A 56 -22.76 -0.63 -1.69
CA THR A 56 -22.58 -0.63 -3.13
C THR A 56 -22.70 -2.05 -3.68
N ARG A 57 -23.81 -2.37 -4.35
CA ARG A 57 -23.98 -3.58 -5.19
C ARG A 57 -23.09 -3.50 -6.45
N GLY A 58 -21.78 -3.31 -6.28
CA GLY A 58 -20.80 -3.51 -7.32
C GLY A 58 -20.50 -5.00 -7.38
N ASN A 59 -20.77 -5.64 -8.52
CA ASN A 59 -20.46 -7.05 -8.75
C ASN A 59 -19.05 -7.37 -8.22
N LEU A 60 -18.94 -8.26 -7.22
CA LEU A 60 -17.66 -8.89 -6.83
C LEU A 60 -17.03 -9.70 -7.99
N ARG A 61 -17.69 -9.74 -9.15
CA ARG A 61 -17.16 -10.26 -10.41
C ARG A 61 -16.41 -9.14 -11.14
N PRO A 62 -15.07 -9.23 -11.23
CA PRO A 62 -14.30 -8.33 -12.06
C PRO A 62 -14.79 -8.41 -13.50
N VAL A 63 -15.04 -7.26 -14.14
CA VAL A 63 -15.37 -7.18 -15.58
C VAL A 63 -14.23 -7.75 -16.43
N HIS A 64 -12.98 -7.67 -15.93
CA HIS A 64 -11.78 -8.24 -16.53
C HIS A 64 -10.94 -9.00 -15.49
N PRO A 65 -11.23 -10.29 -15.22
CA PRO A 65 -10.61 -11.05 -14.13
C PRO A 65 -9.09 -11.22 -14.27
N VAL A 66 -8.56 -11.26 -15.49
CA VAL A 66 -7.10 -11.35 -15.74
C VAL A 66 -6.38 -10.08 -15.33
N TRP A 67 -6.90 -8.90 -15.71
CA TRP A 67 -6.32 -7.61 -15.35
C TRP A 67 -6.40 -7.34 -13.86
N VAL A 68 -7.49 -7.73 -13.21
CA VAL A 68 -7.60 -7.66 -11.75
C VAL A 68 -6.65 -8.66 -11.08
N GLY A 69 -6.51 -9.87 -11.61
CA GLY A 69 -5.53 -10.85 -11.12
C GLY A 69 -4.09 -10.33 -11.17
N ILE A 70 -3.66 -9.78 -12.31
CA ILE A 70 -2.34 -9.17 -12.48
C ILE A 70 -2.14 -7.99 -11.54
N ARG A 71 -3.14 -7.10 -11.43
CA ARG A 71 -3.07 -5.95 -10.52
C ARG A 71 -2.94 -6.37 -9.06
N THR A 72 -3.73 -7.36 -8.62
CA THR A 72 -3.67 -7.86 -7.25
C THR A 72 -2.33 -8.54 -6.99
N ALA A 73 -1.85 -9.38 -7.90
CA ALA A 73 -0.55 -10.04 -7.78
C ALA A 73 0.61 -9.01 -7.71
N ALA A 74 0.58 -7.99 -8.55
CA ALA A 74 1.55 -6.90 -8.54
C ALA A 74 1.50 -6.09 -7.23
N THR A 75 0.30 -5.82 -6.70
CA THR A 75 0.11 -5.08 -5.45
C THR A 75 0.63 -5.88 -4.24
N VAL A 76 0.36 -7.18 -4.21
CA VAL A 76 0.87 -8.09 -3.17
C VAL A 76 2.40 -8.20 -3.27
N GLY A 77 2.95 -8.40 -4.47
CA GLY A 77 4.40 -8.44 -4.70
C GLY A 77 5.09 -7.14 -4.27
N ALA A 78 4.52 -5.99 -4.63
CA ALA A 78 5.05 -4.68 -4.23
C ALA A 78 5.03 -4.51 -2.71
N SER A 79 3.94 -4.93 -2.05
CA SER A 79 3.83 -4.89 -0.59
C SER A 79 4.91 -5.76 0.07
N LEU A 80 5.12 -6.98 -0.42
CA LEU A 80 6.19 -7.87 0.06
C LEU A 80 7.58 -7.23 -0.08
N CYS A 81 7.88 -6.65 -1.25
CA CYS A 81 9.14 -5.95 -1.49
C CYS A 81 9.34 -4.76 -0.57
N VAL A 82 8.29 -3.96 -0.32
CA VAL A 82 8.36 -2.77 0.53
C VAL A 82 8.61 -3.13 1.99
N PHE A 83 7.88 -4.10 2.53
CA PHE A 83 8.10 -4.57 3.89
C PHE A 83 9.48 -5.23 4.07
N TYR A 84 9.96 -5.96 3.04
CA TYR A 84 11.32 -6.47 3.02
C TYR A 84 12.34 -5.32 3.04
N ALA A 85 12.16 -4.30 2.21
CA ALA A 85 13.01 -3.12 2.19
C ALA A 85 13.00 -2.37 3.54
N PHE A 86 11.85 -2.25 4.21
CA PHE A 86 11.78 -1.64 5.55
C PHE A 86 12.52 -2.42 6.63
N SER A 87 12.69 -3.73 6.47
CA SER A 87 13.44 -4.56 7.42
C SER A 87 14.95 -4.57 7.16
N VAL A 88 15.37 -4.53 5.89
CA VAL A 88 16.80 -4.65 5.52
C VAL A 88 17.47 -3.29 5.36
N LEU A 89 16.75 -2.26 4.91
CA LEU A 89 17.30 -0.91 4.69
C LEU A 89 16.90 0.07 5.80
N PRO A 90 17.74 1.08 6.08
CA PRO A 90 17.34 2.24 6.87
C PRO A 90 16.11 2.94 6.28
N LEU A 91 15.11 3.29 7.12
CA LEU A 91 13.90 4.03 6.70
C LEU A 91 14.16 5.16 5.71
N ALA A 92 15.20 5.96 5.96
CA ALA A 92 15.55 7.09 5.09
C ALA A 92 15.83 6.67 3.65
N GLN A 93 16.53 5.53 3.44
CA GLN A 93 16.78 5.01 2.10
C GLN A 93 15.52 4.43 1.47
N THR A 94 14.68 3.74 2.24
CA THR A 94 13.41 3.21 1.75
C THR A 94 12.48 4.32 1.27
N TYR A 95 12.34 5.41 2.04
CA TYR A 95 11.56 6.57 1.58
C TYR A 95 12.19 7.29 0.39
N ALA A 96 13.52 7.38 0.30
CA ALA A 96 14.17 7.97 -0.88
C ALA A 96 13.85 7.18 -2.17
N ILE A 97 13.83 5.85 -2.09
CA ILE A 97 13.41 4.98 -3.20
C ILE A 97 11.92 5.18 -3.50
N LEU A 98 11.06 5.23 -2.48
CA LEU A 98 9.63 5.47 -2.66
C LEU A 98 9.33 6.82 -3.31
N PHE A 99 10.08 7.88 -2.98
CA PHE A 99 9.97 9.17 -3.65
C PHE A 99 10.45 9.18 -5.10
N THR A 100 11.19 8.16 -5.52
CA THR A 100 11.58 7.96 -6.92
C THR A 100 10.48 7.23 -7.72
N MET A 101 9.54 6.56 -7.05
CA MET A 101 8.40 5.87 -7.71
C MET A 101 7.62 6.75 -8.68
N PRO A 102 7.25 8.02 -8.37
CA PRO A 102 6.51 8.86 -9.30
C PRO A 102 7.27 9.03 -10.61
N LEU A 103 8.58 9.28 -10.54
CA LEU A 103 9.42 9.44 -11.73
C LEU A 103 9.49 8.16 -12.58
N ILE A 104 9.65 7.00 -11.92
CA ILE A 104 9.61 5.70 -12.60
C ILE A 104 8.25 5.47 -13.26
N ILE A 105 7.15 5.74 -12.55
CA ILE A 105 5.79 5.58 -13.05
C ILE A 105 5.57 6.50 -14.26
N THR A 106 5.98 7.77 -14.20
CA THR A 106 5.84 8.71 -15.31
C THR A 106 6.60 8.25 -16.56
N VAL A 107 7.84 7.76 -16.37
CA VAL A 107 8.64 7.22 -17.48
C VAL A 107 8.00 5.95 -18.06
N LEU A 108 7.47 5.06 -17.21
CA LEU A 108 6.82 3.82 -17.64
C LEU A 108 5.42 4.04 -18.22
N ALA A 109 4.75 5.15 -17.89
CA ALA A 109 3.45 5.53 -18.43
C ALA A 109 3.52 5.85 -19.93
N VAL A 110 4.65 6.38 -20.42
CA VAL A 110 4.84 6.67 -21.85
C VAL A 110 4.72 5.42 -22.74
N PRO A 111 5.49 4.33 -22.50
CA PRO A 111 5.36 3.13 -23.31
C PRO A 111 4.08 2.33 -23.01
N MET A 112 3.56 2.39 -21.78
CA MET A 112 2.42 1.54 -21.37
C MET A 112 1.05 2.15 -21.69
N LEU A 113 0.92 3.49 -21.64
CA LEU A 113 -0.33 4.22 -21.85
C LEU A 113 -0.36 5.03 -23.15
N GLY A 114 0.80 5.26 -23.78
CA GLY A 114 0.91 6.02 -25.03
C GLY A 114 0.71 7.54 -24.86
N GLU A 115 0.62 8.04 -23.63
CA GLU A 115 0.51 9.47 -23.37
C GLU A 115 1.85 10.18 -23.58
N ARG A 116 1.83 11.29 -24.34
CA ARG A 116 2.98 12.17 -24.49
C ARG A 116 3.10 13.03 -23.22
N ILE A 117 4.21 12.87 -22.50
CA ILE A 117 4.56 13.76 -21.40
C ILE A 117 4.74 15.18 -21.98
N GLY A 118 3.94 16.12 -21.51
CA GLY A 118 4.02 17.55 -21.81
C GLY A 118 3.83 18.34 -20.53
#